data_AF-A0A6G8CA40-F1
#
_entry.id   AF-A0A6G8CA40-F1
#
_cell.length_a   1.000
_cell.length_b   1.000
_cell.length_c   1.000
_cell.angle_alpha   90.00
_cell.angle_beta   90.00
_cell.angle_gamma   90.00
#
_symmetry.space_group_name_H-M   'P 1'
#
loop_
_entity.id
_entity.type
_entity.pdbx_description
1 polymer ?
#
loop_
_entity_poly.entity_id
_entity_poly.type
_entity_poly.pdbx_seq_one_letter_code
_entity_poly.pdbx_strand_id
1 'polypeptide(L)'
;MKAPLLSLLLLGGLWWSGTAAAQSTLANGTFEAWATQSNVEAPTQWITSDEIGAAILPLAIGGVTKSTEAHAGQFAARLTFKNISIPLVGNFPIPAVLLLGTETPLINPNNLPRTQEDILRLRPGGIPFTARPTAMQFWFKYTGTSTETGQVGLVLSKEGTIVGQTSIQLMGGVPDYRLINLPITYSATTMPDTLRIFFVAGTGATPSPTASLFVDDVTLPLTVTADRNPQLEAALVVYPNPSSNGDFSLASLQKPGVATAPFTISDAAGRIVQRQGAAPISAASGRLISLRGQPAGVYLLRLSTPEGTLTRKLLIQ
;
A
#
# COMPACT_ATOMS: atom_id res chain seq x y z
N MET A 1 67.08 6.57 -12.39
CA MET A 1 66.72 5.60 -13.44
C MET A 1 65.32 5.12 -13.15
N LYS A 2 64.32 5.68 -13.86
CA LYS A 2 63.50 5.03 -14.89
C LYS A 2 62.30 4.25 -14.31
N ALA A 3 61.11 4.87 -14.41
CA ALA A 3 59.83 4.16 -14.53
C ALA A 3 59.76 3.44 -15.88
N PRO A 4 58.94 2.38 -16.02
CA PRO A 4 57.63 2.52 -16.72
C PRO A 4 56.51 1.69 -16.04
N LEU A 5 55.25 2.16 -15.94
CA LEU A 5 54.16 2.26 -16.94
C LEU A 5 53.36 0.96 -17.19
N LEU A 6 52.04 1.08 -16.95
CA LEU A 6 50.88 0.42 -17.57
C LEU A 6 50.49 -1.03 -17.21
N SER A 7 49.26 -1.20 -16.71
CA SER A 7 48.21 -2.03 -17.35
C SER A 7 46.83 -1.76 -16.73
N LEU A 8 45.93 -1.28 -17.59
CA LEU A 8 44.47 -1.22 -17.41
C LEU A 8 43.91 -2.60 -17.03
N LEU A 9 42.98 -2.64 -16.09
CA LEU A 9 41.85 -3.57 -16.15
C LEU A 9 40.60 -2.84 -15.65
N LEU A 10 39.87 -2.28 -16.62
CA LEU A 10 38.45 -2.01 -16.49
C LEU A 10 37.76 -3.35 -16.22
N LEU A 11 37.13 -3.49 -15.06
CA LEU A 11 36.02 -4.41 -14.87
C LEU A 11 34.88 -3.60 -14.26
N GLY A 12 34.01 -3.14 -15.17
CA GLY A 12 32.71 -2.61 -14.82
C GLY A 12 31.89 -3.72 -14.18
N GLY A 13 31.50 -3.51 -12.93
CA GLY A 13 30.39 -4.20 -12.30
C GLY A 13 29.25 -3.20 -12.20
N LEU A 14 28.15 -3.48 -12.90
CA LEU A 14 26.92 -2.69 -12.90
C LEU A 14 26.52 -2.32 -11.47
N TRP A 15 26.57 -1.04 -11.13
CA TRP A 15 25.80 -0.53 -10.01
C TRP A 15 24.38 -0.42 -10.51
N TRP A 16 23.57 -1.42 -10.14
CA TRP A 16 22.13 -1.38 -10.23
C TRP A 16 21.68 -0.07 -9.58
N SER A 17 21.40 0.95 -10.40
CA SER A 17 20.66 2.11 -9.96
C SER A 17 19.26 1.60 -9.67
N GLY A 18 19.04 1.16 -8.43
CA GLY A 18 17.71 0.91 -7.92
C GLY A 18 16.93 2.19 -8.14
N THR A 19 16.06 2.19 -9.14
CA THR A 19 14.94 3.11 -9.19
C THR A 19 14.29 3.02 -7.82
N ALA A 20 14.12 4.16 -7.15
CA ALA A 20 13.33 4.23 -5.94
C ALA A 20 11.94 3.69 -6.28
N ALA A 21 11.71 2.41 -5.98
CA ALA A 21 10.38 1.84 -6.01
C ALA A 21 9.59 2.63 -4.98
N ALA A 22 8.48 3.22 -5.40
CA ALA A 22 7.45 3.62 -4.46
C ALA A 22 6.97 2.33 -3.77
N GLN A 23 7.66 1.93 -2.70
CA GLN A 23 7.35 0.71 -2.01
C GLN A 23 6.24 0.99 -1.00
N SER A 24 5.03 0.55 -1.35
CA SER A 24 4.23 -0.22 -0.40
C SER A 24 3.72 -1.46 -1.11
N THR A 25 4.63 -2.40 -1.34
CA THR A 25 4.23 -3.74 -1.75
C THR A 25 3.45 -4.34 -0.58
N LEU A 26 2.15 -4.57 -0.80
CA LEU A 26 1.39 -5.48 0.03
C LEU A 26 2.19 -6.79 0.14
N ALA A 27 2.46 -7.26 1.36
CA ALA A 27 3.49 -8.28 1.62
C ALA A 27 3.33 -9.59 0.83
N ASN A 28 2.13 -9.88 0.32
CA ASN A 28 1.86 -10.96 -0.63
C ASN A 28 0.75 -10.56 -1.62
N GLY A 29 0.85 -9.36 -2.23
CA GLY A 29 -0.10 -8.90 -3.24
C GLY A 29 -0.02 -9.67 -4.56
N THR A 30 1.12 -10.30 -4.84
CA THR A 30 1.38 -11.10 -6.06
C THR A 30 0.95 -12.57 -5.91
N PHE A 31 0.48 -12.99 -4.73
CA PHE A 31 0.07 -14.38 -4.46
C PHE A 31 1.10 -15.47 -4.78
N GLU A 32 2.40 -15.17 -4.61
CA GLU A 32 3.47 -16.13 -4.83
C GLU A 32 3.78 -16.95 -3.56
N ALA A 33 3.47 -16.41 -2.39
CA ALA A 33 3.73 -17.08 -1.11
C ALA A 33 2.48 -17.77 -0.56
N TRP A 34 2.54 -19.10 -0.42
CA TRP A 34 1.46 -19.93 0.12
C TRP A 34 1.98 -20.81 1.26
N ALA A 35 1.14 -21.07 2.25
CA ALA A 35 1.45 -21.95 3.36
C ALA A 35 0.26 -22.84 3.69
N THR A 36 0.55 -24.05 4.20
CA THR A 36 -0.49 -24.96 4.68
C THR A 36 -0.66 -24.78 6.18
N GLN A 37 -1.88 -24.46 6.62
CA GLN A 37 -2.28 -24.44 8.02
C GLN A 37 -3.53 -25.29 8.20
N SER A 38 -3.56 -26.16 9.21
CA SER A 38 -4.72 -27.03 9.49
C SER A 38 -5.21 -27.83 8.26
N ASN A 39 -4.28 -28.32 7.44
CA ASN A 39 -4.52 -29.03 6.16
C ASN A 39 -5.16 -28.20 5.03
N VAL A 40 -5.21 -26.88 5.17
CA VAL A 40 -5.65 -25.95 4.13
C VAL A 40 -4.45 -25.16 3.63
N GLU A 41 -4.17 -25.22 2.33
CA GLU A 41 -3.17 -24.35 1.70
C GLU A 41 -3.81 -23.00 1.35
N ALA A 42 -3.24 -21.91 1.86
CA ALA A 42 -3.75 -20.56 1.69
C ALA A 42 -2.60 -19.58 1.36
N PRO A 43 -2.88 -18.46 0.68
CA PRO A 43 -1.88 -17.45 0.42
C PRO A 43 -1.53 -16.75 1.73
N THR A 44 -0.23 -16.69 2.06
CA THR A 44 0.24 -16.04 3.29
C THR A 44 -0.20 -14.57 3.34
N GLN A 45 -0.43 -14.00 4.53
CA GLN A 45 -0.95 -12.62 4.71
C GLN A 45 -2.38 -12.40 4.22
N TRP A 46 -3.06 -13.47 3.84
CA TRP A 46 -4.48 -13.45 3.54
C TRP A 46 -5.18 -14.57 4.30
N ILE A 47 -6.48 -14.37 4.50
CA ILE A 47 -7.37 -15.30 5.19
C ILE A 47 -8.43 -15.74 4.17
N THR A 48 -8.68 -17.03 4.12
CA THR A 48 -9.58 -17.66 3.16
C THR A 48 -10.87 -18.15 3.81
N SER A 49 -11.93 -18.29 3.03
CA SER A 49 -13.16 -19.00 3.43
C SER A 49 -12.86 -20.42 3.94
N ASP A 50 -11.79 -21.04 3.45
CA ASP A 50 -11.34 -22.37 3.82
C ASP A 50 -10.77 -22.42 5.23
N GLU A 51 -9.92 -21.45 5.60
CA GLU A 51 -9.41 -21.29 6.97
C GLU A 51 -10.52 -20.92 7.96
N ILE A 52 -11.45 -20.05 7.54
CA ILE A 52 -12.64 -19.70 8.33
C ILE A 52 -13.52 -20.94 8.54
N GLY A 53 -13.75 -21.71 7.48
CA GLY A 53 -14.56 -22.93 7.52
C GLY A 53 -13.93 -24.00 8.40
N ALA A 54 -12.62 -24.21 8.28
CA ALA A 54 -11.86 -25.19 9.07
C ALA A 54 -11.97 -24.94 10.59
N ALA A 55 -12.14 -23.68 11.02
CA ALA A 55 -12.36 -23.33 12.42
C ALA A 55 -13.74 -23.77 12.96
N ILE A 56 -14.73 -23.95 12.08
CA ILE A 56 -16.10 -24.36 12.44
C ILE A 56 -16.28 -25.86 12.23
N LEU A 57 -15.80 -26.38 11.10
CA LEU A 57 -15.93 -27.77 10.68
C LEU A 57 -14.65 -28.17 9.93
N PRO A 58 -13.92 -29.23 10.34
CA PRO A 58 -12.62 -29.59 9.76
C PRO A 58 -12.76 -30.24 8.38
N LEU A 59 -13.33 -29.52 7.42
CA LEU A 59 -13.53 -29.91 6.04
C LEU A 59 -12.88 -28.88 5.12
N ALA A 60 -12.15 -29.35 4.11
CA ALA A 60 -11.62 -28.50 3.05
C ALA A 60 -12.76 -28.10 2.10
N ILE A 61 -13.06 -26.80 2.02
CA ILE A 61 -14.11 -26.27 1.14
C ILE A 61 -13.62 -26.23 -0.31
N GLY A 62 -12.34 -25.94 -0.53
CA GLY A 62 -11.75 -25.63 -1.83
C GLY A 62 -12.27 -24.33 -2.43
N GLY A 63 -12.63 -23.36 -1.58
CA GLY A 63 -13.19 -22.07 -2.01
C GLY A 63 -12.13 -21.16 -2.60
N VAL A 64 -10.98 -21.07 -1.94
CA VAL A 64 -9.79 -20.35 -2.43
C VAL A 64 -8.67 -21.36 -2.69
N THR A 65 -8.09 -21.30 -3.88
CA THR A 65 -7.03 -22.24 -4.31
C THR A 65 -5.94 -21.52 -5.08
N LYS A 66 -4.74 -22.10 -5.09
CA LYS A 66 -3.62 -21.66 -5.91
C LYS A 66 -3.88 -21.99 -7.38
N SER A 67 -3.59 -21.05 -8.27
CA SER A 67 -3.73 -21.21 -9.72
C SER A 67 -2.40 -20.95 -10.40
N THR A 68 -2.04 -21.76 -11.41
CA THR A 68 -0.91 -21.47 -12.32
C THR A 68 -1.31 -20.60 -13.51
N GLU A 69 -2.60 -20.35 -13.68
CA GLU A 69 -3.09 -19.32 -14.58
C GLU A 69 -2.93 -17.98 -13.85
N ALA A 70 -1.76 -17.37 -13.98
CA ALA A 70 -1.37 -16.11 -13.34
C ALA A 70 -1.19 -15.01 -14.39
N HIS A 71 -1.32 -13.74 -13.96
CA HIS A 71 -1.01 -12.60 -14.82
C HIS A 71 0.50 -12.38 -14.88
N ALA A 72 1.16 -12.43 -13.73
CA ALA A 72 2.62 -12.37 -13.59
C ALA A 72 3.10 -13.48 -12.64
N GLY A 73 4.40 -13.75 -12.64
CA GLY A 73 4.96 -14.78 -11.77
C GLY A 73 4.48 -16.20 -12.10
N GLN A 74 4.32 -17.03 -11.08
CA GLN A 74 3.91 -18.44 -11.21
C GLN A 74 2.50 -18.69 -10.72
N PHE A 75 1.99 -17.87 -9.80
CA PHE A 75 0.76 -18.19 -9.07
C PHE A 75 -0.18 -16.99 -8.93
N ALA A 76 -1.47 -17.29 -8.99
CA ALA A 76 -2.55 -16.37 -8.65
C ALA A 76 -3.53 -17.01 -7.67
N ALA A 77 -4.36 -16.21 -7.02
CA ALA A 77 -5.47 -16.71 -6.20
C ALA A 77 -6.71 -16.97 -7.05
N ARG A 78 -7.30 -18.17 -6.93
CA ARG A 78 -8.57 -18.54 -7.57
C ARG A 78 -9.65 -18.74 -6.53
N LEU A 79 -10.72 -17.94 -6.62
CA LEU A 79 -11.90 -18.00 -5.78
C LEU A 79 -13.05 -18.66 -6.56
N THR A 80 -13.66 -19.69 -6.00
CA THR A 80 -14.77 -20.45 -6.59
C THR A 80 -15.90 -20.62 -5.59
N PHE A 81 -17.12 -20.22 -5.97
CA PHE A 81 -18.30 -20.45 -5.14
C PHE A 81 -18.61 -21.95 -5.08
N LYS A 82 -18.59 -22.56 -3.90
CA LYS A 82 -18.77 -24.01 -3.72
C LYS A 82 -20.12 -24.37 -3.13
N ASN A 83 -20.54 -25.60 -3.39
CA ASN A 83 -21.64 -26.23 -2.68
C ASN A 83 -21.05 -27.38 -1.86
N ILE A 84 -21.20 -27.33 -0.54
CA ILE A 84 -20.72 -28.38 0.36
C ILE A 84 -21.89 -29.25 0.77
N SER A 85 -21.80 -30.55 0.48
CA SER A 85 -22.79 -31.54 0.87
C SER A 85 -22.41 -32.17 2.20
N ILE A 86 -23.25 -31.97 3.22
CA ILE A 86 -23.12 -32.63 4.51
C ILE A 86 -24.16 -33.75 4.58
N PRO A 87 -23.74 -35.03 4.74
CA PRO A 87 -24.68 -36.15 4.85
C PRO A 87 -25.75 -35.88 5.91
N LEU A 88 -27.00 -36.19 5.59
CA LEU A 88 -28.18 -36.03 6.48
C LEU A 88 -28.58 -34.58 6.84
N VAL A 89 -27.79 -33.56 6.46
CA VAL A 89 -28.08 -32.14 6.75
C VAL A 89 -28.41 -31.36 5.48
N GLY A 90 -27.80 -31.71 4.34
CA GLY A 90 -28.11 -31.12 3.04
C GLY A 90 -26.93 -30.38 2.39
N ASN A 91 -27.25 -29.53 1.42
CA ASN A 91 -26.28 -28.80 0.62
C ASN A 91 -26.21 -27.34 1.05
N PHE A 92 -24.99 -26.86 1.27
CA PHE A 92 -24.72 -25.50 1.74
C PHE A 92 -23.92 -24.73 0.70
N PRO A 93 -24.47 -23.65 0.14
CA PRO A 93 -23.72 -22.76 -0.72
C PRO A 93 -22.73 -21.94 0.11
N ILE A 94 -21.43 -22.07 -0.17
CA ILE A 94 -20.35 -21.38 0.55
C ILE A 94 -19.58 -20.46 -0.40
N PRO A 95 -19.79 -19.13 -0.33
CA PRO A 95 -19.02 -18.16 -1.10
C PRO A 95 -17.53 -18.29 -0.83
N ALA A 96 -16.71 -18.11 -1.86
CA ALA A 96 -15.27 -18.02 -1.67
C ALA A 96 -14.92 -16.60 -1.22
N VAL A 97 -14.17 -16.50 -0.14
CA VAL A 97 -13.78 -15.21 0.47
C VAL A 97 -12.27 -15.19 0.64
N LEU A 98 -11.65 -14.09 0.25
CA LEU A 98 -10.24 -13.81 0.46
C LEU A 98 -10.11 -12.44 1.13
N LEU A 99 -9.56 -12.40 2.35
CA LEU A 99 -9.44 -11.20 3.18
C LEU A 99 -7.97 -10.91 3.46
N LEU A 100 -7.59 -9.65 3.46
CA LEU A 100 -6.25 -9.26 3.89
C LEU A 100 -6.11 -9.39 5.42
N GLY A 101 -5.09 -10.09 5.89
CA GLY A 101 -4.79 -10.28 7.31
C GLY A 101 -4.16 -11.63 7.63
N THR A 102 -3.81 -11.84 8.90
CA THR A 102 -3.21 -13.09 9.39
C THR A 102 -3.98 -13.72 10.55
N GLU A 103 -4.97 -13.02 11.10
CA GLU A 103 -5.79 -13.52 12.22
C GLU A 103 -7.20 -13.77 11.74
N THR A 104 -7.64 -15.04 11.78
CA THR A 104 -8.97 -15.45 11.35
C THR A 104 -10.05 -14.70 12.16
N PRO A 105 -10.98 -14.00 11.50
CA PRO A 105 -12.04 -13.28 12.20
C PRO A 105 -12.99 -14.25 12.91
N LEU A 106 -13.59 -13.79 14.01
CA LEU A 106 -14.64 -14.54 14.70
C LEU A 106 -15.92 -14.52 13.85
N ILE A 107 -16.10 -15.53 13.02
CA ILE A 107 -17.30 -15.71 12.17
C ILE A 107 -18.11 -16.88 12.72
N ASN A 108 -19.43 -16.70 12.80
CA ASN A 108 -20.38 -17.76 13.07
C ASN A 108 -21.50 -17.74 12.02
N PRO A 109 -22.28 -18.83 11.87
CA PRO A 109 -23.35 -18.91 10.88
C PRO A 109 -24.41 -17.80 10.95
N ASN A 110 -24.54 -17.13 12.10
CA ASN A 110 -25.50 -16.04 12.31
C ASN A 110 -24.93 -14.65 11.97
N ASN A 111 -23.65 -14.55 11.61
CA ASN A 111 -22.95 -13.29 11.33
C ASN A 111 -21.98 -13.42 10.14
N LEU A 112 -22.43 -14.07 9.07
CA LEU A 112 -21.66 -14.16 7.82
C LEU A 112 -21.63 -12.80 7.12
N PRO A 113 -20.46 -12.32 6.68
CA PRO A 113 -20.36 -11.06 5.96
C PRO A 113 -21.00 -11.17 4.56
N ARG A 114 -22.01 -10.34 4.27
CA ARG A 114 -22.74 -10.35 2.98
C ARG A 114 -22.60 -9.05 2.20
N THR A 115 -22.17 -7.99 2.87
CA THR A 115 -21.97 -6.66 2.30
C THR A 115 -20.57 -6.15 2.60
N GLN A 116 -20.15 -5.09 1.90
CA GLN A 116 -18.92 -4.37 2.22
C GLN A 116 -18.89 -3.96 3.69
N GLU A 117 -20.01 -3.49 4.26
CA GLU A 117 -20.07 -3.09 5.67
C GLU A 117 -19.88 -4.25 6.64
N ASP A 118 -20.36 -5.44 6.31
CA ASP A 118 -20.20 -6.60 7.19
C ASP A 118 -18.74 -7.06 7.28
N ILE A 119 -17.99 -6.92 6.18
CA ILE A 119 -16.55 -7.18 6.16
C ILE A 119 -15.81 -6.23 7.10
N LEU A 120 -16.34 -5.02 7.32
CA LEU A 120 -15.81 -4.06 8.30
C LEU A 120 -16.14 -4.40 9.74
N ARG A 121 -17.04 -5.34 9.99
CA ARG A 121 -17.35 -5.86 11.33
C ARG A 121 -16.49 -7.07 11.70
N LEU A 122 -15.81 -7.69 10.73
CA LEU A 122 -14.92 -8.82 10.97
C LEU A 122 -13.74 -8.41 11.87
N ARG A 123 -13.66 -9.03 13.06
CA ARG A 123 -12.60 -8.79 14.04
C ARG A 123 -12.08 -10.12 14.59
N PRO A 124 -10.75 -10.27 14.77
CA PRO A 124 -9.70 -9.42 14.17
C PRO A 124 -9.78 -9.42 12.63
N GLY A 125 -9.21 -8.42 11.97
CA GLY A 125 -9.29 -8.32 10.50
C GLY A 125 -8.62 -7.07 9.94
N GLY A 126 -7.92 -7.23 8.82
CA GLY A 126 -7.05 -6.21 8.21
C GLY A 126 -5.61 -6.26 8.72
N ILE A 127 -4.80 -5.28 8.29
CA ILE A 127 -3.42 -5.07 8.74
C ILE A 127 -3.21 -3.62 9.21
N PRO A 128 -2.23 -3.36 10.10
CA PRO A 128 -1.80 -2.01 10.42
C PRO A 128 -1.39 -1.25 9.14
N PHE A 129 -1.89 -0.03 8.99
CA PHE A 129 -1.65 0.75 7.77
C PHE A 129 -1.78 2.25 8.02
N THR A 130 -0.73 3.01 7.70
CA THR A 130 -0.59 4.44 8.02
C THR A 130 -0.35 5.31 6.78
N ALA A 131 -0.95 4.93 5.65
CA ALA A 131 -0.81 5.64 4.39
C ALA A 131 -2.17 5.92 3.73
N ARG A 132 -2.20 6.82 2.74
CA ARG A 132 -3.41 7.21 2.00
C ARG A 132 -3.24 6.98 0.49
N PRO A 133 -3.38 5.73 0.01
CA PRO A 133 -3.31 5.42 -1.42
C PRO A 133 -4.40 6.13 -2.22
N THR A 134 -4.13 6.44 -3.47
CA THR A 134 -5.12 7.09 -4.35
C THR A 134 -6.11 6.10 -4.93
N ALA A 135 -5.70 4.84 -5.09
CA ALA A 135 -6.49 3.79 -5.67
C ALA A 135 -6.05 2.42 -5.13
N MET A 136 -6.92 1.43 -5.31
CA MET A 136 -6.57 0.02 -5.29
C MET A 136 -6.42 -0.48 -6.74
N GLN A 137 -5.32 -1.15 -7.03
CA GLN A 137 -5.07 -1.76 -8.33
C GLN A 137 -4.91 -3.27 -8.17
N PHE A 138 -5.44 -4.04 -9.11
CA PHE A 138 -5.25 -5.48 -9.17
C PHE A 138 -5.56 -6.00 -10.57
N TRP A 139 -4.92 -7.09 -10.95
CA TRP A 139 -5.22 -7.83 -12.16
C TRP A 139 -6.24 -8.92 -11.86
N PHE A 140 -7.22 -9.07 -12.73
CA PHE A 140 -8.24 -10.10 -12.54
C PHE A 140 -8.68 -10.73 -13.86
N LYS A 141 -9.14 -11.97 -13.74
CA LYS A 141 -9.91 -12.69 -14.76
C LYS A 141 -11.15 -13.25 -14.09
N TYR A 142 -12.30 -13.25 -14.77
CA TYR A 142 -13.55 -13.75 -14.21
C TYR A 142 -14.30 -14.61 -15.23
N THR A 143 -14.52 -15.88 -14.93
CA THR A 143 -15.20 -16.82 -15.85
C THR A 143 -16.70 -16.90 -15.62
N GLY A 144 -17.26 -16.02 -14.78
CA GLY A 144 -18.69 -16.01 -14.50
C GLY A 144 -19.53 -15.42 -15.63
N THR A 145 -20.85 -15.60 -15.54
CA THR A 145 -21.87 -15.04 -16.43
C THR A 145 -22.42 -13.72 -15.87
N SER A 146 -23.36 -13.08 -16.57
CA SER A 146 -24.00 -11.84 -16.10
C SER A 146 -24.88 -12.03 -14.86
N THR A 147 -25.28 -13.26 -14.54
CA THR A 147 -26.08 -13.59 -13.36
C THR A 147 -25.23 -13.97 -12.14
N GLU A 148 -23.91 -14.06 -12.31
CA GLU A 148 -22.97 -14.46 -11.27
C GLU A 148 -22.16 -13.26 -10.84
N THR A 149 -22.31 -12.88 -9.58
CA THR A 149 -21.71 -11.68 -9.01
C THR A 149 -20.53 -12.03 -8.11
N GLY A 150 -19.40 -11.39 -8.37
CA GLY A 150 -18.30 -11.24 -7.43
C GLY A 150 -18.31 -9.84 -6.80
N GLN A 151 -17.58 -9.66 -5.71
CA GLN A 151 -17.40 -8.35 -5.09
C GLN A 151 -15.95 -8.17 -4.66
N VAL A 152 -15.42 -6.98 -4.90
CA VAL A 152 -14.09 -6.57 -4.45
C VAL A 152 -14.20 -5.24 -3.74
N GLY A 153 -13.41 -5.03 -2.70
CA GLY A 153 -13.34 -3.73 -2.07
C GLY A 153 -12.16 -3.55 -1.13
N LEU A 154 -11.95 -2.30 -0.78
CA LEU A 154 -10.95 -1.84 0.16
C LEU A 154 -11.56 -0.83 1.11
N VAL A 155 -11.20 -0.93 2.38
CA VAL A 155 -11.56 0.05 3.40
C VAL A 155 -10.36 0.42 4.27
N LEU A 156 -10.23 1.71 4.51
CA LEU A 156 -9.29 2.34 5.41
C LEU A 156 -10.07 2.88 6.60
N SER A 157 -9.64 2.53 7.81
CA SER A 157 -10.25 3.02 9.04
C SER A 157 -9.23 3.65 9.97
N LYS A 158 -9.69 4.54 10.85
CA LYS A 158 -8.99 5.06 12.01
C LYS A 158 -9.83 4.71 13.24
N GLU A 159 -9.29 3.93 14.17
CA GLU A 159 -9.96 3.50 15.41
C GLU A 159 -11.35 2.88 15.13
N GLY A 160 -11.45 2.13 14.03
CA GLY A 160 -12.70 1.50 13.57
C GLY A 160 -13.63 2.39 12.77
N THR A 161 -13.44 3.72 12.75
CA THR A 161 -14.21 4.64 11.89
C THR A 161 -13.64 4.68 10.48
N ILE A 162 -14.49 4.54 9.46
CA ILE A 162 -14.09 4.57 8.04
C ILE A 162 -13.62 5.97 7.65
N VAL A 163 -12.40 6.06 7.10
CA VAL A 163 -11.83 7.31 6.56
C VAL A 163 -11.67 7.27 5.04
N GLY A 164 -11.64 6.09 4.43
CA GLY A 164 -11.60 5.92 2.98
C GLY A 164 -12.08 4.55 2.54
N GLN A 165 -12.71 4.47 1.38
CA GLN A 165 -13.26 3.21 0.87
C GLN A 165 -13.43 3.20 -0.65
N THR A 166 -13.48 1.99 -1.21
CA THR A 166 -13.88 1.74 -2.61
C THR A 166 -14.39 0.30 -2.76
N SER A 167 -15.27 0.06 -3.72
CA SER A 167 -15.73 -1.28 -4.07
C SER A 167 -16.28 -1.36 -5.48
N ILE A 168 -16.30 -2.58 -6.01
CA ILE A 168 -16.88 -2.89 -7.32
C ILE A 168 -17.56 -4.26 -7.27
N GLN A 169 -18.64 -4.40 -8.03
CA GLN A 169 -19.22 -5.71 -8.34
C GLN A 169 -18.66 -6.21 -9.67
N LEU A 170 -18.25 -7.48 -9.69
CA LEU A 170 -17.78 -8.15 -10.89
C LEU A 170 -18.93 -8.95 -11.48
N MET A 171 -19.29 -8.65 -12.72
CA MET A 171 -20.39 -9.28 -13.46
C MET A 171 -19.99 -9.47 -14.91
N GLY A 172 -20.46 -10.56 -15.52
CA GLY A 172 -20.15 -10.89 -16.91
C GLY A 172 -18.73 -11.43 -17.08
N GLY A 173 -18.56 -12.31 -18.05
CA GLY A 173 -17.30 -13.01 -18.27
C GLY A 173 -16.22 -12.07 -18.79
N VAL A 174 -15.07 -12.11 -18.13
CA VAL A 174 -13.82 -11.45 -18.52
C VAL A 174 -12.77 -12.56 -18.63
N PRO A 175 -12.61 -13.18 -19.82
CA PRO A 175 -11.82 -14.40 -19.99
C PRO A 175 -10.30 -14.18 -19.98
N ASP A 176 -9.85 -12.94 -20.18
CA ASP A 176 -8.44 -12.54 -20.16
C ASP A 176 -8.16 -11.65 -18.95
N TYR A 177 -6.93 -11.69 -18.44
CA TYR A 177 -6.52 -10.80 -17.36
C TYR A 177 -6.66 -9.33 -17.77
N ARG A 178 -7.33 -8.55 -16.91
CA ARG A 178 -7.48 -7.11 -17.05
C ARG A 178 -7.09 -6.41 -15.76
N LEU A 179 -6.47 -5.25 -15.90
CA LEU A 179 -6.22 -4.36 -14.77
C LEU A 179 -7.51 -3.66 -14.36
N ILE A 180 -7.82 -3.71 -13.07
CA ILE A 180 -8.76 -2.80 -12.43
C ILE A 180 -7.97 -1.74 -11.66
N ASN A 181 -8.41 -0.50 -11.78
CA ASN A 181 -7.94 0.62 -10.96
C ASN A 181 -9.16 1.28 -10.29
N LEU A 182 -9.36 1.01 -9.00
CA LEU A 182 -10.48 1.52 -8.19
C LEU A 182 -10.02 2.74 -7.38
N PRO A 183 -10.44 3.96 -7.74
CA PRO A 183 -10.17 5.15 -6.93
C PRO A 183 -10.76 5.01 -5.53
N ILE A 184 -10.03 5.51 -4.53
CA ILE A 184 -10.48 5.50 -3.13
C ILE A 184 -11.16 6.82 -2.80
N THR A 185 -12.40 6.75 -2.31
CA THR A 185 -13.15 7.91 -1.83
C THR A 185 -12.86 8.11 -0.35
N TYR A 186 -12.30 9.26 0.00
CA TYR A 186 -12.00 9.63 1.39
C TYR A 186 -13.09 10.53 1.99
N SER A 187 -13.55 10.18 3.19
CA SER A 187 -14.52 10.96 3.97
C SER A 187 -13.87 11.94 4.95
N ALA A 188 -12.59 11.72 5.29
CA ALA A 188 -11.83 12.53 6.23
C ALA A 188 -10.35 12.63 5.82
N THR A 189 -9.63 13.63 6.33
CA THR A 189 -8.19 13.83 6.10
C THR A 189 -7.29 13.06 7.06
N THR A 190 -7.85 12.50 8.14
CA THR A 190 -7.13 11.73 9.15
C THR A 190 -6.40 10.54 8.54
N MET A 191 -5.17 10.29 8.97
CA MET A 191 -4.43 9.09 8.55
C MET A 191 -5.15 7.84 9.07
N PRO A 192 -5.38 6.80 8.24
CA PRO A 192 -5.87 5.53 8.74
C PRO A 192 -4.84 4.86 9.66
N ASP A 193 -5.32 3.91 10.46
CA ASP A 193 -4.48 2.97 11.20
C ASP A 193 -4.66 1.52 10.72
N THR A 194 -5.71 1.25 9.93
CA THR A 194 -6.04 -0.11 9.49
C THR A 194 -6.45 -0.13 8.02
N LEU A 195 -5.93 -1.12 7.29
CA LEU A 195 -6.32 -1.46 5.93
C LEU A 195 -7.04 -2.81 5.91
N ARG A 196 -8.17 -2.86 5.20
CA ARG A 196 -8.90 -4.09 4.87
C ARG A 196 -9.08 -4.16 3.36
N ILE A 197 -8.80 -5.33 2.79
CA ILE A 197 -9.09 -5.66 1.40
C ILE A 197 -9.85 -6.98 1.40
N PHE A 198 -10.84 -7.08 0.52
CA PHE A 198 -11.58 -8.32 0.33
C PHE A 198 -11.88 -8.60 -1.13
N PHE A 199 -11.90 -9.89 -1.45
CA PHE A 199 -12.42 -10.45 -2.69
C PHE A 199 -13.43 -11.53 -2.34
N VAL A 200 -14.56 -11.52 -3.03
CA VAL A 200 -15.64 -12.50 -2.85
C VAL A 200 -16.07 -13.00 -4.23
N ALA A 201 -16.14 -14.32 -4.38
CA ALA A 201 -16.79 -14.95 -5.53
C ALA A 201 -18.07 -15.65 -5.06
N GLY A 202 -19.18 -15.34 -5.72
CA GLY A 202 -20.48 -15.95 -5.43
C GLY A 202 -21.28 -15.21 -4.36
N THR A 203 -21.72 -13.99 -4.66
CA THR A 203 -22.66 -13.24 -3.78
C THR A 203 -24.14 -13.55 -4.06
N GLY A 204 -24.43 -14.42 -5.04
CA GLY A 204 -25.78 -14.94 -5.33
C GLY A 204 -26.15 -16.18 -4.49
N ALA A 205 -27.40 -16.63 -4.59
CA ALA A 205 -27.89 -17.77 -3.80
C ALA A 205 -27.45 -19.15 -4.32
N THR A 206 -27.08 -19.25 -5.60
CA THR A 206 -26.77 -20.53 -6.26
C THR A 206 -25.31 -20.58 -6.71
N PRO A 207 -24.50 -21.51 -6.17
CA PRO A 207 -23.15 -21.77 -6.64
C PRO A 207 -23.13 -22.15 -8.11
N SER A 208 -22.15 -21.61 -8.82
CA SER A 208 -21.87 -21.97 -10.19
C SER A 208 -20.54 -22.71 -10.26
N PRO A 209 -20.52 -23.92 -10.81
CA PRO A 209 -19.28 -24.66 -10.96
C PRO A 209 -18.35 -24.04 -12.02
N THR A 210 -18.86 -23.16 -12.88
CA THR A 210 -18.11 -22.52 -13.98
C THR A 210 -17.57 -21.14 -13.63
N ALA A 211 -18.11 -20.49 -12.60
CA ALA A 211 -17.67 -19.17 -12.16
C ALA A 211 -16.42 -19.26 -11.30
N SER A 212 -15.34 -18.61 -11.71
CA SER A 212 -14.13 -18.45 -10.93
C SER A 212 -13.58 -17.04 -11.10
N LEU A 213 -13.25 -16.41 -9.97
CA LEU A 213 -12.52 -15.15 -9.92
C LEU A 213 -11.04 -15.47 -9.69
N PHE A 214 -10.21 -15.05 -10.63
CA PHE A 214 -8.76 -15.09 -10.51
C PHE A 214 -8.29 -13.68 -10.16
N VAL A 215 -7.41 -13.56 -9.17
CA VAL A 215 -6.87 -12.29 -8.69
C VAL A 215 -5.36 -12.40 -8.64
N ASP A 216 -4.70 -11.36 -9.12
CA ASP A 216 -3.26 -11.26 -9.13
C ASP A 216 -2.78 -9.80 -8.95
N ASP A 217 -1.51 -9.61 -8.58
CA ASP A 217 -0.80 -8.33 -8.56
C ASP A 217 -1.58 -7.19 -7.86
N VAL A 218 -2.06 -7.45 -6.64
CA VAL A 218 -2.76 -6.45 -5.83
C VAL A 218 -1.78 -5.41 -5.31
N THR A 219 -2.00 -4.15 -5.69
CA THR A 219 -1.14 -3.03 -5.36
C THR A 219 -1.93 -1.82 -4.87
N LEU A 220 -1.30 -1.05 -3.99
CA LEU A 220 -1.81 0.22 -3.51
C LEU A 220 -0.82 1.30 -3.95
N PRO A 221 -1.02 1.94 -5.12
CA PRO A 221 -0.21 3.07 -5.52
C PRO A 221 -0.31 4.14 -4.44
N LEU A 222 0.77 4.27 -3.68
CA LEU A 222 1.01 5.45 -2.89
C LEU A 222 1.57 6.48 -3.86
N THR A 223 0.85 7.58 -4.05
CA THR A 223 1.56 8.80 -4.32
C THR A 223 2.48 8.98 -3.12
N VAL A 224 3.80 9.01 -3.33
CA VAL A 224 4.75 9.46 -2.30
C VAL A 224 4.51 10.96 -2.09
N THR A 225 3.35 11.32 -1.54
CA THR A 225 3.18 12.52 -0.76
C THR A 225 3.83 12.19 0.57
N ALA A 226 5.16 12.23 0.61
CA ALA A 226 5.86 12.55 1.85
C ALA A 226 5.29 13.88 2.32
N ASP A 227 4.27 13.87 3.18
CA ASP A 227 3.66 15.03 3.85
C ASP A 227 3.55 16.32 3.00
N ARG A 228 3.29 16.22 1.69
CA ARG A 228 3.27 17.42 0.83
C ARG A 228 1.96 18.15 1.04
N ASN A 229 1.91 19.03 2.03
CA ASN A 229 0.88 20.04 2.12
C ASN A 229 1.23 21.17 1.13
N PRO A 230 0.52 21.31 0.00
CA PRO A 230 0.86 22.28 -1.04
C PRO A 230 0.85 23.74 -0.53
N GLN A 231 0.10 24.02 0.53
CA GLN A 231 0.09 25.33 1.17
C GLN A 231 1.37 25.60 1.99
N LEU A 232 1.95 24.58 2.63
CA LEU A 232 3.24 24.71 3.32
C LEU A 232 4.38 24.88 2.31
N GLU A 233 4.30 24.11 1.22
CA GLU A 233 5.25 24.16 0.11
C GLU A 233 5.30 25.56 -0.53
N ALA A 234 4.14 26.15 -0.82
CA ALA A 234 4.05 27.51 -1.36
C ALA A 234 4.46 28.59 -0.35
N ALA A 235 4.34 28.32 0.96
CA ALA A 235 4.64 29.30 1.99
C ALA A 235 6.13 29.45 2.29
N LEU A 236 6.98 28.46 1.97
CA LEU A 236 8.41 28.50 2.28
C LEU A 236 9.25 28.87 1.05
N VAL A 237 9.95 30.00 1.15
CA VAL A 237 10.95 30.45 0.21
C VAL A 237 12.34 30.21 0.80
N VAL A 238 13.26 29.70 -0.01
CA VAL A 238 14.67 29.52 0.35
C VAL A 238 15.55 30.21 -0.67
N TYR A 239 16.41 31.13 -0.23
CA TYR A 239 17.26 31.92 -1.12
C TYR A 239 18.63 32.25 -0.50
N PRO A 240 19.69 32.42 -1.31
CA PRO A 240 19.74 32.04 -2.72
C PRO A 240 19.74 30.51 -2.85
N ASN A 241 19.09 29.99 -3.88
CA ASN A 241 19.15 28.57 -4.21
C ASN A 241 19.16 28.44 -5.73
N PRO A 242 20.35 28.26 -6.35
CA PRO A 242 21.60 27.79 -5.75
C PRO A 242 22.36 28.84 -4.91
N SER A 243 23.23 28.39 -4.00
CA SER A 243 24.13 29.23 -3.17
C SER A 243 25.60 28.95 -3.50
N SER A 244 26.40 29.99 -3.69
CA SER A 244 27.83 29.88 -4.03
C SER A 244 28.76 29.72 -2.81
N ASN A 245 28.26 30.02 -1.61
CA ASN A 245 29.04 29.95 -0.38
C ASN A 245 28.44 28.98 0.66
N GLY A 246 27.30 28.35 0.34
CA GLY A 246 26.59 27.44 1.22
C GLY A 246 25.68 28.12 2.25
N ASP A 247 25.49 29.44 2.19
CA ASP A 247 24.49 30.12 3.03
C ASP A 247 23.14 30.19 2.32
N PHE A 248 22.08 29.93 3.08
CA PHE A 248 20.69 30.00 2.66
C PHE A 248 19.86 30.76 3.70
N SER A 249 18.82 31.43 3.26
CA SER A 249 17.84 32.13 4.09
C SER A 249 16.47 31.51 3.90
N LEU A 250 15.83 31.11 5.00
CA LEU A 250 14.46 30.59 5.02
C LEU A 250 13.50 31.73 5.34
N ALA A 251 12.53 31.96 4.47
CA ALA A 251 11.48 32.94 4.69
C ALA A 251 10.09 32.33 4.46
N SER A 252 9.14 32.70 5.31
CA SER A 252 7.71 32.45 5.10
C SER A 252 6.88 33.61 5.64
N LEU A 253 6.27 34.38 4.73
CA LEU A 253 5.47 35.55 5.09
C LEU A 253 4.04 35.17 5.48
N GLN A 254 3.48 34.17 4.83
CA GLN A 254 2.10 33.72 5.03
C GLN A 254 1.98 32.72 6.18
N LYS A 255 3.04 31.96 6.48
CA LYS A 255 3.07 30.97 7.57
C LYS A 255 4.41 30.99 8.33
N PRO A 256 4.63 31.97 9.23
CA PRO A 256 5.90 32.14 9.96
C PRO A 256 6.40 30.89 10.70
N GLY A 257 5.48 30.05 11.18
CA GLY A 257 5.79 28.78 11.84
C GLY A 257 6.56 27.78 10.96
N VAL A 258 6.44 27.87 9.63
CA VAL A 258 7.14 26.97 8.69
C VAL A 258 8.62 27.30 8.61
N ALA A 259 8.98 28.57 8.46
CA ALA A 259 10.38 28.99 8.39
C ALA A 259 11.13 28.86 9.73
N THR A 260 10.38 28.74 10.83
CA THR A 260 10.91 28.67 12.20
C THR A 260 10.81 27.28 12.82
N ALA A 261 10.25 26.30 12.10
CA ALA A 261 10.18 24.91 12.53
C ALA A 261 11.57 24.26 12.74
N PRO A 262 11.69 23.23 13.58
CA PRO A 262 12.92 22.44 13.67
C PRO A 262 13.22 21.77 12.32
N PHE A 263 14.51 21.61 12.00
CA PHE A 263 14.95 21.03 10.73
C PHE A 263 16.14 20.08 10.85
N THR A 264 16.28 19.25 9.81
CA THR A 264 17.48 18.46 9.50
C THR A 264 17.90 18.69 8.05
N ILE A 265 19.20 18.71 7.80
CA ILE A 265 19.76 18.75 6.45
C ILE A 265 20.61 17.50 6.25
N SER A 266 20.40 16.82 5.14
CA SER A 266 21.23 15.68 4.71
C SER A 266 21.88 15.93 3.35
N ASP A 267 23.03 15.30 3.13
CA ASP A 267 23.67 15.27 1.81
C ASP A 267 22.98 14.30 0.84
N ALA A 268 23.49 14.21 -0.39
CA ALA A 268 22.95 13.31 -1.43
C ALA A 268 23.04 11.81 -1.07
N ALA A 269 23.89 11.42 -0.12
CA ALA A 269 24.00 10.07 0.40
C ALA A 269 23.08 9.81 1.60
N GLY A 270 22.28 10.81 2.01
CA GLY A 270 21.38 10.72 3.16
C GLY A 270 22.06 10.93 4.52
N ARG A 271 23.35 11.30 4.56
CA ARG A 271 24.05 11.59 5.82
C ARG A 271 23.60 12.95 6.34
N ILE A 272 23.20 13.02 7.60
CA ILE A 272 22.78 14.27 8.24
C ILE A 272 24.01 15.16 8.45
N VAL A 273 24.03 16.32 7.78
CA VAL A 273 25.10 17.32 7.89
C VAL A 273 24.76 18.42 8.89
N GLN A 274 23.46 18.65 9.17
CA GLN A 274 23.02 19.63 10.15
C GLN A 274 21.67 19.25 10.77
N ARG A 275 21.48 19.60 12.05
CA ARG A 275 20.20 19.56 12.74
C ARG A 275 20.04 20.83 13.57
N GLN A 276 18.85 21.42 13.58
CA GLN A 276 18.56 22.59 14.40
C GLN A 276 17.13 22.52 14.96
N GLY A 277 16.95 23.01 16.19
CA GLY A 277 15.65 23.14 16.83
C GLY A 277 14.77 24.22 16.22
N ALA A 278 13.59 24.45 16.81
CA ALA A 278 12.73 25.55 16.42
C ALA A 278 13.40 26.91 16.71
N ALA A 279 13.07 27.92 15.91
CA ALA A 279 13.49 29.30 16.11
C ALA A 279 12.30 30.17 16.57
N PRO A 280 12.54 31.35 17.16
CA PRO A 280 11.49 32.31 17.43
C PRO A 280 10.81 32.80 16.14
N ILE A 281 9.52 33.14 16.20
CA ILE A 281 8.72 33.64 15.06
C ILE A 281 9.38 34.88 14.41
N SER A 282 10.12 35.70 15.16
CA SER A 282 10.86 36.85 14.63
C SER A 282 11.91 36.47 13.57
N ALA A 283 12.38 35.22 13.53
CA ALA A 283 13.30 34.73 12.52
C ALA A 283 12.61 34.28 11.22
N ALA A 284 11.28 34.31 11.14
CA ALA A 284 10.52 33.75 10.02
C ALA A 284 10.74 34.46 8.66
N SER A 285 11.30 35.67 8.66
CA SER A 285 11.54 36.46 7.44
C SER A 285 12.98 36.35 6.92
N GLY A 286 13.77 35.42 7.44
CA GLY A 286 15.14 35.22 6.96
C GLY A 286 16.01 34.41 7.90
N ARG A 287 15.54 33.23 8.31
CA ARG A 287 16.30 32.33 9.18
C ARG A 287 17.50 31.79 8.41
N LEU A 288 18.70 32.10 8.89
CA LEU A 288 19.94 31.66 8.27
C LEU A 288 20.18 30.17 8.47
N ILE A 289 20.56 29.51 7.38
CA ILE A 289 21.17 28.18 7.34
C ILE A 289 22.55 28.35 6.73
N SER A 290 23.58 27.88 7.42
CA SER A 290 24.96 27.90 6.91
C SER A 290 25.47 26.47 6.75
N LEU A 291 25.74 26.11 5.51
CA LEU A 291 26.43 24.89 5.09
C LEU A 291 27.84 25.22 4.57
N ARG A 292 28.43 26.33 5.04
CA ARG A 292 29.80 26.72 4.69
C ARG A 292 30.77 25.57 4.96
N GLY A 293 31.65 25.31 4.01
CA GLY A 293 32.63 24.23 4.10
C GLY A 293 32.09 22.85 3.72
N GLN A 294 30.80 22.70 3.42
CA GLN A 294 30.27 21.50 2.79
C GLN A 294 30.58 21.49 1.28
N PRO A 295 30.84 20.32 0.67
CA PRO A 295 31.11 20.23 -0.77
C PRO A 295 29.95 20.78 -1.62
N ALA A 296 30.28 21.29 -2.81
CA ALA A 296 29.28 21.61 -3.82
C ALA A 296 28.42 20.36 -4.12
N GLY A 297 27.10 20.54 -4.25
CA GLY A 297 26.19 19.42 -4.41
C GLY A 297 24.78 19.68 -3.91
N VAL A 298 23.98 18.61 -3.95
CA VAL A 298 22.58 18.62 -3.55
C VAL A 298 22.43 18.21 -2.10
N TYR A 299 21.68 19.01 -1.36
CA TYR A 299 21.28 18.76 0.02
C TYR A 299 19.76 18.75 0.14
N LEU A 300 19.24 17.99 1.10
CA LEU A 300 17.82 17.93 1.39
C LEU A 300 17.57 18.54 2.77
N LEU A 301 16.88 19.68 2.78
CA LEU A 301 16.34 20.31 3.98
C LEU A 301 14.98 19.68 4.28
N ARG A 302 14.83 19.12 5.49
CA ARG A 302 13.57 18.60 6.02
C ARG A 302 13.16 19.40 7.24
N LEU A 303 12.00 20.05 7.18
CA LEU A 303 11.36 20.79 8.28
C LEU A 303 10.25 19.96 8.88
N SER A 304 10.11 19.98 10.21
CA SER A 304 9.05 19.28 10.93
C SER A 304 8.09 20.29 11.55
N THR A 305 6.93 20.50 10.93
CA THR A 305 5.89 21.40 11.46
C THR A 305 4.76 20.59 12.11
N PRO A 306 3.90 21.22 12.94
CA PRO A 306 2.69 20.56 13.45
C PRO A 306 1.70 20.12 12.35
N GLU A 307 1.79 20.73 11.17
CA GLU A 307 0.92 20.49 10.01
C GLU A 307 1.48 19.44 9.04
N GLY A 308 2.69 18.92 9.31
CA GLY A 308 3.38 17.92 8.50
C GLY A 308 4.87 18.18 8.31
N THR A 309 5.55 17.25 7.65
CA THR A 309 6.94 17.43 7.22
C THR A 309 7.00 18.19 5.88
N LEU A 310 7.92 19.16 5.74
CA LEU A 310 8.22 19.80 4.46
C LEU A 310 9.64 19.47 4.01
N THR A 311 9.86 19.22 2.72
CA THR A 311 11.21 18.96 2.17
C THR A 311 11.57 19.94 1.04
N ARG A 312 12.78 20.51 1.10
CA ARG A 312 13.34 21.42 0.09
C ARG A 312 14.71 20.94 -0.36
N LYS A 313 14.94 20.97 -1.67
CA LYS A 313 16.28 20.80 -2.24
C LYS A 313 17.06 22.09 -2.04
N LEU A 314 18.27 21.99 -1.50
CA LEU A 314 19.27 23.06 -1.48
C LEU A 314 20.41 22.69 -2.43
N LEU A 315 20.89 23.63 -3.23
CA LEU A 315 22.01 23.43 -4.14
C LEU A 315 23.17 24.35 -3.75
N ILE A 316 24.33 23.77 -3.46
CA ILE A 316 25.60 24.51 -3.32
C ILE A 316 26.35 24.37 -4.65
N GLN A 317 26.83 25.49 -5.18
CA GLN A 317 27.63 25.58 -6.42
C GLN A 317 29.08 25.90 -6.12
#